data_AF-A0A947MPJ0-F1
#
_entry.id   AF-A0A947MPJ0-F1
#
_cell.length_a   1.000
_cell.length_b   1.000
_cell.length_c   1.000
_cell.angle_alpha   90.00
_cell.angle_beta   90.00
_cell.angle_gamma   90.00
#
_symmetry.space_group_name_H-M   'P 1'
#
loop_
_entity.id
_entity.type
_entity.pdbx_description
1 polymer ?
#
loop_
_entity_poly.entity_id
_entity_poly.type
_entity_poly.pdbx_seq_one_letter_code
_entity_poly.pdbx_strand_id
1 'polypeptide(L)'
;MKPVARRSGLVVRPAGSDLVTLAPDHVVHRLGPVAAWVYAHADGTRDVDALLIGLRAAVDGDADKALVFEALDRLSDAGLLEARVAPPAGLSRRGLITRLAGASALAALTAVVGLPFDALAAGPACGDDKALIDEIAWLEAQTSAVADFLDQWEEEYAKAGDDTADAAAEEEQKASYDSFYADELAAREDKYKAKEAEEKELLTDAEFDLAACKIEKKKVKAGEREMDAKAHYKKRADEMATKNNNQQAKIADRQEQLRDREMMSKERYRKSAEKAGTDQVALEARRKRQDEETQKQENLLERRSERAHKHYQAQAQRLEFKKEDQAKKDDYRMVNAEETAKFQSQLYTEKASEEASKDAGVTDRALEIAQEETIKAGFAAEQKRKDYEQAQIATEQQQKKAQEAKQKNAAEENQKIDLKAQEQKEKYSATEQNSKLDLKAQEEMQKSSAVEEKQKLSASEQDAKYAELKKEQETKYVQAEQAQKANY
;
A
#
# COMPACT_ATOMS: atom_id res chain seq x y z
N MET A 1 39.18 19.98 25.75
CA MET A 1 38.33 19.62 26.91
C MET A 1 38.33 18.11 27.03
N LYS A 2 38.38 17.57 28.26
CA LYS A 2 38.41 16.13 28.53
C LYS A 2 37.09 15.72 29.19
N PRO A 3 36.20 14.96 28.52
CA PRO A 3 34.91 14.57 29.10
C PRO A 3 35.10 13.58 30.26
N VAL A 4 34.24 13.70 31.28
CA VAL A 4 34.14 12.77 32.40
C VAL A 4 32.71 12.23 32.45
N ALA A 5 32.58 10.91 32.30
CA ALA A 5 31.35 10.17 32.47
C ALA A 5 31.00 10.08 33.95
N ARG A 6 29.76 10.40 34.28
CA ARG A 6 29.23 10.31 35.64
C ARG A 6 29.10 8.84 36.00
N ARG A 7 29.90 8.33 36.94
CA ARG A 7 29.80 6.92 37.40
C ARG A 7 29.07 6.77 38.73
N SER A 8 29.02 7.82 39.54
CA SER A 8 28.37 7.80 40.85
C SER A 8 26.85 7.72 40.70
N GLY A 9 26.25 6.71 41.33
CA GLY A 9 24.80 6.53 41.35
C GLY A 9 24.22 5.95 40.06
N LEU A 10 25.05 5.43 39.14
CA LEU A 10 24.58 4.71 37.95
C LEU A 10 24.89 3.23 38.08
N VAL A 11 23.91 2.38 37.79
CA VAL A 11 24.16 0.95 37.56
C VAL A 11 24.39 0.76 36.07
N VAL A 12 25.56 0.23 35.71
CA VAL A 12 25.97 0.05 34.31
C VAL A 12 26.08 -1.44 34.02
N ARG A 13 25.37 -1.93 32.99
CA ARG A 13 25.49 -3.32 32.52
C ARG A 13 25.71 -3.39 31.00
N PRO A 14 26.63 -4.24 30.52
CA PRO A 14 26.79 -4.50 29.10
C PRO A 14 25.62 -5.34 28.57
N ALA A 15 25.14 -5.03 27.36
CA ALA A 15 24.05 -5.75 26.67
C ALA A 15 24.43 -5.98 25.21
N GLY A 16 25.27 -6.99 24.95
CA GLY A 16 25.85 -7.22 23.63
C GLY A 16 26.85 -6.11 23.25
N SER A 17 26.60 -5.42 22.13
CA SER A 17 27.36 -4.24 21.69
C SER A 17 26.94 -2.94 22.36
N ASP A 18 25.82 -2.97 23.10
CA ASP A 18 25.21 -1.80 23.72
C ASP A 18 25.54 -1.75 25.22
N LEU A 19 25.32 -0.59 25.83
CA LEU A 19 25.51 -0.39 27.25
C LEU A 19 24.23 0.17 27.86
N VAL A 20 23.70 -0.48 28.89
CA VAL A 20 22.48 -0.05 29.58
C VAL A 20 22.89 0.60 30.89
N THR A 21 22.43 1.83 31.12
CA THR A 21 22.64 2.56 32.36
C THR A 21 21.31 2.83 33.06
N LEU A 22 21.20 2.49 34.33
CA LEU A 22 20.09 2.88 35.19
C LEU A 22 20.51 4.07 36.06
N ALA A 23 19.82 5.18 35.92
CA ALA A 23 20.05 6.40 36.70
C ALA A 23 19.24 6.43 38.02
N PRO A 24 19.60 7.29 39.00
CA PRO A 24 18.93 7.34 40.30
C PRO A 24 17.46 7.75 40.25
N ASP A 25 17.05 8.42 39.16
CA ASP A 25 15.67 8.78 38.85
C ASP A 25 14.89 7.62 38.21
N HIS A 26 15.43 6.40 38.29
CA HIS A 26 14.91 5.18 37.69
C HIS A 26 14.79 5.25 36.16
N VAL A 27 15.47 6.18 35.49
CA VAL A 27 15.48 6.23 34.02
C VAL A 27 16.51 5.23 33.50
N VAL A 28 16.06 4.31 32.65
CA VAL A 28 16.94 3.40 31.92
C VAL A 28 17.33 4.05 30.60
N HIS A 29 18.63 4.21 30.37
CA HIS A 29 19.19 4.60 29.08
C HIS A 29 19.89 3.42 28.44
N ARG A 30 19.45 3.05 27.23
CA ARG A 30 20.21 2.16 26.36
C ARG A 30 21.12 3.01 25.47
N LEU A 31 22.42 2.78 25.54
CA LEU A 31 23.44 3.44 24.74
C LEU A 31 23.82 2.53 23.56
N GLY A 32 23.65 3.04 22.34
CA GLY A 32 24.15 2.37 21.13
C GLY A 32 25.69 2.29 21.11
N PRO A 33 26.29 1.50 20.20
CA PRO A 33 27.71 1.12 20.29
C PRO A 33 28.68 2.30 20.33
N VAL A 34 28.41 3.35 19.56
CA VAL A 34 29.23 4.57 19.55
C VAL A 34 29.12 5.33 20.87
N ALA A 35 27.91 5.51 21.39
CA ALA A 35 27.68 6.21 22.65
C ALA A 35 28.22 5.41 23.84
N ALA A 36 28.04 4.10 23.84
CA ALA A 36 28.59 3.18 24.83
C ALA A 36 30.11 3.25 24.86
N TRP A 37 30.77 3.24 23.69
CA TRP A 37 32.22 3.35 23.59
C TRP A 37 32.72 4.71 24.09
N VAL A 38 32.09 5.81 23.68
CA VAL A 38 32.45 7.17 24.12
C VAL A 38 32.25 7.32 25.64
N TYR A 39 31.15 6.81 26.18
CA TYR A 39 30.87 6.83 27.62
C TYR A 39 31.91 6.04 28.42
N ALA A 40 32.26 4.83 27.98
CA ALA A 40 33.27 3.99 28.65
C ALA A 40 34.66 4.66 28.72
N HIS A 41 34.99 5.49 27.73
CA HIS A 41 36.30 6.14 27.59
C HIS A 41 36.32 7.63 27.96
N ALA A 42 35.18 8.20 28.35
CA ALA A 42 35.11 9.54 28.92
C ALA A 42 35.52 9.49 30.41
N ASP A 43 36.80 9.30 30.68
CA ASP A 43 37.35 9.14 32.04
C ASP A 43 38.09 10.39 32.55
N GLY A 44 38.00 11.50 31.83
CA GLY A 44 38.74 12.73 32.13
C GLY A 44 40.21 12.72 31.69
N THR A 45 40.73 11.61 31.16
CA THR A 45 42.13 11.51 30.71
C THR A 45 42.28 11.83 29.23
N ARG A 46 41.31 11.41 28.41
CA ARG A 46 41.29 11.56 26.94
C ARG A 46 40.61 12.86 26.52
N ASP A 47 41.14 13.53 25.51
CA ASP A 47 40.44 14.61 24.82
C ASP A 47 39.61 14.06 23.65
N VAL A 48 38.85 14.94 22.98
CA VAL A 48 37.96 14.55 21.88
C VAL A 48 38.72 13.95 20.69
N ASP A 49 39.95 14.41 20.43
CA ASP A 49 40.77 13.89 19.34
C ASP A 49 41.28 12.48 19.65
N ALA A 50 41.69 12.22 20.90
CA ALA A 50 42.03 10.88 21.36
C ALA A 50 40.82 9.92 21.36
N LEU A 51 39.62 10.41 21.74
CA LEU A 51 38.39 9.63 21.63
C LEU A 51 38.06 9.27 20.19
N LEU A 52 38.22 10.21 19.24
CA LEU A 52 38.01 9.95 17.82
C LEU A 52 38.95 8.87 17.28
N ILE A 53 40.23 8.92 17.62
CA ILE A 53 41.24 7.94 17.18
C ILE A 53 40.87 6.55 17.70
N GLY A 54 40.52 6.42 18.98
CA GLY A 54 40.12 5.15 19.55
C GLY A 54 38.79 4.63 18.99
N LEU A 55 37.83 5.51 18.74
CA LEU A 55 36.53 5.14 18.18
C LEU A 55 36.67 4.57 16.76
N ARG A 56 37.52 5.17 15.92
CA ARG A 56 37.84 4.66 14.57
C ARG A 56 38.47 3.28 14.57
N ALA A 57 39.25 2.97 15.61
CA ALA A 57 39.87 1.66 15.75
C ALA A 57 38.88 0.60 16.27
N ALA A 58 37.85 1.02 17.02
CA ALA A 58 36.92 0.11 17.68
C ALA A 58 35.64 -0.16 16.87
N VAL A 59 35.20 0.79 16.06
CA VAL A 59 34.00 0.68 15.22
C VAL A 59 34.48 0.78 13.78
N ASP A 60 34.45 -0.34 13.04
CA ASP A 60 34.85 -0.45 11.62
C ASP A 60 34.06 0.53 10.74
N GLY A 61 34.50 1.79 10.69
CA GLY A 61 33.79 2.83 9.97
C GLY A 61 34.45 4.20 10.01
N ASP A 62 34.00 5.06 9.08
CA ASP A 62 34.41 6.46 8.96
C ASP A 62 33.80 7.31 10.08
N ALA A 63 34.25 7.08 11.33
CA ALA A 63 33.90 7.96 12.43
C ALA A 63 34.56 9.33 12.21
N ASP A 64 33.80 10.41 12.41
CA ASP A 64 34.30 11.77 12.34
C ASP A 64 34.16 12.49 13.70
N LYS A 65 34.80 13.66 13.81
CA LYS A 65 34.77 14.44 15.04
C LYS A 65 33.34 14.90 15.39
N ALA A 66 32.49 15.07 14.38
CA ALA A 66 31.09 15.43 14.55
C ALA A 66 30.30 14.34 15.28
N LEU A 67 30.54 13.07 14.94
CA LEU A 67 29.92 11.91 15.57
C LEU A 67 30.26 11.82 17.07
N VAL A 68 31.52 12.08 17.44
CA VAL A 68 31.95 12.09 18.85
C VAL A 68 31.27 13.23 19.62
N PHE A 69 31.18 14.44 19.05
CA PHE A 69 30.49 15.56 19.69
C PHE A 69 28.99 15.31 19.84
N GLU A 70 28.34 14.69 18.84
CA GLU A 70 26.94 14.31 18.93
C GLU A 70 26.70 13.28 20.06
N ALA A 71 27.57 12.27 20.17
CA ALA A 71 27.50 11.30 21.28
C ALA A 71 27.68 11.99 22.63
N LEU A 72 28.66 12.89 22.77
CA LEU A 72 28.86 13.66 24.01
C LEU A 72 27.69 14.60 24.34
N ASP A 73 27.05 15.22 23.34
CA ASP A 73 25.86 16.05 23.53
C ASP A 73 24.69 15.22 24.05
N ARG A 74 24.44 14.04 23.46
CA ARG A 74 23.38 13.11 23.92
C ARG A 74 23.65 12.55 25.31
N LEU A 75 24.88 12.18 25.62
CA LEU A 75 25.26 11.73 26.96
C LEU A 75 25.10 12.85 27.99
N SER A 76 25.39 14.10 27.61
CA SER A 76 25.15 15.25 28.46
C SER A 76 23.65 15.52 28.66
N ASP A 77 22.84 15.43 27.61
CA ASP A 77 21.38 15.63 27.68
C ASP A 77 20.72 14.55 28.55
N ALA A 78 21.30 13.34 28.58
CA ALA A 78 20.88 12.24 29.47
C ALA A 78 21.46 12.33 30.90
N GLY A 79 22.23 13.36 31.25
CA GLY A 79 22.83 13.49 32.58
C GLY A 79 23.89 12.43 32.91
N LEU A 80 24.45 11.77 31.89
CA LEU A 80 25.46 10.72 31.99
C LEU A 80 26.90 11.27 31.98
N LEU A 81 27.09 12.58 31.79
CA LEU A 81 28.38 13.27 31.92
C LEU A 81 28.35 14.20 33.14
N GLU A 82 29.50 14.35 33.81
CA GLU A 82 29.64 15.28 34.93
C GLU A 82 29.54 16.76 34.48
N ALA A 83 30.03 17.05 33.28
CA ALA A 83 29.97 18.36 32.68
C ALA A 83 29.70 18.28 31.18
N ARG A 84 28.86 19.19 30.68
CA ARG A 84 28.55 19.30 29.24
C ARG A 84 29.79 19.75 28.46
N VAL A 85 30.11 19.04 27.39
CA VAL A 85 31.21 19.41 26.48
C VAL A 85 30.67 20.24 25.32
N ALA A 86 31.06 21.51 25.25
CA ALA A 86 30.67 22.38 24.13
C ALA A 86 31.44 22.01 22.85
N PRO A 87 30.78 21.94 21.69
CA PRO A 87 31.46 21.80 20.41
C PRO A 87 32.31 23.05 20.10
N PRO A 88 33.41 22.91 19.33
CA PRO A 88 34.25 24.05 18.96
C PRO A 88 33.47 25.07 18.13
N ALA A 89 33.79 26.35 18.31
CA ALA A 89 33.14 27.45 17.61
C ALA A 89 33.16 27.21 16.09
N GLY A 90 31.98 27.22 15.46
CA GLY A 90 31.79 26.96 14.03
C GLY A 90 31.04 25.67 13.69
N LEU A 91 30.87 24.74 14.63
CA LEU A 91 29.99 23.58 14.49
C LEU A 91 28.64 23.86 15.17
N SER A 92 27.63 24.23 14.38
CA SER A 92 26.26 24.35 14.91
C SER A 92 25.63 22.96 15.09
N ARG A 93 24.78 22.78 16.12
CA ARG A 93 23.99 21.56 16.34
C ARG A 93 23.25 21.11 15.08
N ARG A 94 22.70 22.08 14.34
CA ARG A 94 22.04 21.86 13.05
C ARG A 94 23.00 21.37 11.96
N GLY A 95 24.23 21.90 11.93
CA GLY A 95 25.28 21.46 11.02
C GLY A 95 25.75 20.03 11.31
N LEU A 96 25.81 19.62 12.59
CA LEU A 96 26.09 18.25 13.01
C LEU A 96 25.03 17.27 12.52
N ILE A 97 23.75 17.54 12.79
CA ILE A 97 22.63 16.70 12.35
C ILE A 97 22.59 16.59 10.82
N THR A 98 22.83 17.69 10.10
CA THR A 98 22.79 17.71 8.64
C THR A 98 23.92 16.89 8.02
N ARG A 99 25.12 16.88 8.62
CA ARG A 99 26.24 16.04 8.17
C ARG A 99 26.01 14.57 8.45
N LEU A 100 25.42 14.26 9.61
CA LEU A 100 25.05 12.89 9.97
C LEU A 100 23.91 12.34 9.10
N ALA A 101 23.00 13.18 8.61
CA ALA A 101 21.93 12.77 7.70
C ALA A 101 22.44 12.33 6.30
N GLY A 102 23.63 12.77 5.90
CA GLY A 102 24.26 12.38 4.62
C GLY A 102 25.12 11.12 4.70
N ALA A 103 25.56 10.74 5.90
CA ALA A 103 26.35 9.52 6.13
C ALA A 103 25.43 8.41 6.65
N SER A 104 25.62 7.17 6.21
CA SER A 104 24.88 5.98 6.69
C SER A 104 25.06 5.66 8.20
N ALA A 105 25.69 6.56 8.97
CA ALA A 105 25.97 6.46 10.40
C ALA A 105 24.76 6.70 11.31
N LEU A 106 23.61 7.13 10.77
CA LEU A 106 22.39 7.37 11.57
C LEU A 106 21.94 6.13 12.35
N ALA A 107 22.15 4.92 11.83
CA ALA A 107 21.75 3.68 12.51
C ALA A 107 22.55 3.38 13.78
N ALA A 108 23.74 3.97 13.96
CA ALA A 108 24.60 3.74 15.13
C ALA A 108 24.37 4.76 16.27
N LEU A 109 23.67 5.87 16.00
CA LEU A 109 23.39 6.93 16.96
C LEU A 109 22.02 6.78 17.65
N THR A 110 21.18 5.85 17.23
CA THR A 110 19.73 5.82 17.50
C THR A 110 19.29 5.58 18.95
N ALA A 111 20.17 5.25 19.89
CA ALA A 111 19.74 4.99 21.26
C ALA A 111 20.59 5.74 22.28
N VAL A 112 20.07 6.90 22.71
CA VAL A 112 20.05 7.28 24.12
C VAL A 112 18.58 7.58 24.39
N VAL A 113 17.79 6.53 24.58
CA VAL A 113 16.36 6.66 24.88
C VAL A 113 16.23 6.56 26.39
N GLY A 114 15.89 7.66 27.05
CA GLY A 114 15.44 7.62 28.44
C GLY A 114 13.97 7.25 28.48
N LEU A 115 13.65 6.10 29.06
CA LEU A 115 12.26 5.71 29.33
C LEU A 115 11.97 6.04 30.81
N PRO A 116 10.99 6.92 31.11
CA PRO A 116 10.59 7.21 32.49
C PRO A 116 9.84 6.02 33.09
N PHE A 117 10.15 5.68 34.35
CA PHE A 117 9.56 4.55 35.08
C PHE A 117 8.04 4.71 35.30
N ASP A 118 7.54 5.94 35.48
CA ASP A 118 6.11 6.21 35.74
C ASP A 118 5.20 6.03 34.51
N ALA A 119 5.76 6.07 33.29
CA ALA A 119 5.01 5.79 32.08
C ALA A 119 4.69 4.29 31.89
N LEU A 120 5.27 3.42 32.73
CA LEU A 120 5.05 1.97 32.72
C LEU A 120 3.97 1.50 33.71
N ALA A 121 3.51 2.35 34.65
CA ALA A 121 2.64 1.93 35.76
C ALA A 121 1.14 2.28 35.61
N ALA A 122 0.69 2.88 34.50
CA ALA A 122 -0.70 3.25 34.29
C ALA A 122 -1.38 2.38 33.21
N GLY A 123 -2.15 1.36 33.63
CA GLY A 123 -3.12 0.68 32.76
C GLY A 123 -4.53 1.31 32.81
N PRO A 124 -5.50 0.88 31.99
CA PRO A 124 -5.39 0.29 30.65
C PRO A 124 -6.13 1.12 29.60
N ALA A 125 -5.46 1.45 28.50
CA ALA A 125 -6.07 1.77 27.21
C ALA A 125 -5.05 1.53 26.11
N CYS A 126 -4.76 0.25 25.82
CA CYS A 126 -3.97 -0.22 24.68
C CYS A 126 -2.74 0.65 24.35
N GLY A 127 -1.88 0.88 25.36
CA GLY A 127 -0.67 1.70 25.24
C GLY A 127 0.56 0.82 25.15
N ASP A 128 1.24 0.88 24.00
CA ASP A 128 2.58 0.34 23.68
C ASP A 128 2.90 -1.12 24.06
N ASP A 129 2.97 -1.99 23.04
CA ASP A 129 3.50 -3.37 23.14
C ASP A 129 4.91 -3.41 23.74
N LYS A 130 5.62 -2.29 23.65
CA LYS A 130 6.96 -2.14 24.21
C LYS A 130 6.95 -2.10 25.74
N ALA A 131 5.94 -1.47 26.35
CA ALA A 131 5.81 -1.43 27.80
C ALA A 131 5.59 -2.83 28.39
N LEU A 132 4.70 -3.62 27.78
CA LEU A 132 4.46 -5.03 28.15
C LEU A 132 5.70 -5.92 27.93
N ILE A 133 6.42 -5.73 26.82
CA ILE A 133 7.67 -6.48 26.56
C ILE A 133 8.75 -6.10 27.58
N ASP A 134 8.87 -4.82 27.94
CA ASP A 134 9.85 -4.33 28.91
C ASP A 134 9.48 -4.79 30.34
N GLU A 135 8.19 -4.90 30.68
CA GLU A 135 7.68 -5.45 31.95
C GLU A 135 7.96 -6.95 32.08
N ILE A 136 7.69 -7.74 31.03
CA ILE A 136 8.01 -9.17 30.97
C ILE A 136 9.53 -9.38 31.14
N ALA A 137 10.35 -8.64 30.39
CA ALA A 137 11.81 -8.75 30.48
C ALA A 137 12.35 -8.34 31.87
N TRP A 138 11.68 -7.41 32.56
CA TRP A 138 12.02 -7.01 33.91
C TRP A 138 11.65 -8.08 34.95
N LEU A 139 10.46 -8.69 34.82
CA LEU A 139 10.03 -9.80 35.68
C LEU A 139 10.97 -11.01 35.54
N GLU A 140 11.37 -11.36 34.32
CA GLU A 140 12.37 -12.41 34.05
C GLU A 140 13.74 -12.10 34.68
N ALA A 141 14.16 -10.83 34.63
CA ALA A 141 15.40 -10.40 35.26
C ALA A 141 15.33 -10.43 36.80
N GLN A 142 14.16 -10.13 37.39
CA GLN A 142 13.95 -10.24 38.83
C GLN A 142 13.98 -11.70 39.30
N THR A 143 13.32 -12.61 38.58
CA THR A 143 13.33 -14.04 38.92
C THR A 143 14.74 -14.62 38.83
N SER A 144 15.52 -14.26 37.80
CA SER A 144 16.92 -14.67 37.70
C SER A 144 17.78 -14.14 38.85
N ALA A 145 17.57 -12.90 39.28
CA ALA A 145 18.34 -12.31 40.39
C ALA A 145 18.02 -12.97 41.75
N VAL A 146 16.78 -13.43 41.95
CA VAL A 146 16.40 -14.19 43.15
C VAL A 146 17.06 -15.56 43.15
N ALA A 147 17.11 -16.24 41.99
CA ALA A 147 17.79 -17.53 41.85
C ALA A 147 19.30 -17.40 42.16
N ASP A 148 19.99 -16.43 41.56
CA ASP A 148 21.42 -16.19 41.81
C ASP A 148 21.72 -15.90 43.30
N PHE A 149 20.82 -15.20 44.00
CA PHE A 149 20.97 -14.91 45.42
C PHE A 149 20.84 -16.17 46.29
N LEU A 150 19.93 -17.09 45.94
CA LEU A 150 19.77 -18.37 46.64
C LEU A 150 21.01 -19.26 46.45
N ASP A 151 21.54 -19.34 45.24
CA ASP A 151 22.77 -20.11 44.94
C ASP A 151 23.98 -19.55 45.70
N GLN A 152 24.17 -18.23 45.72
CA GLN A 152 25.26 -17.59 46.45
C GLN A 152 25.14 -17.82 47.97
N TRP A 153 23.92 -17.82 48.50
CA TRP A 153 23.66 -18.04 49.91
C TRP A 153 23.95 -19.50 50.32
N GLU A 154 23.61 -20.49 49.49
CA GLU A 154 23.99 -21.90 49.71
C GLU A 154 25.52 -22.08 49.75
N GLU A 155 26.25 -21.39 48.86
CA GLU A 155 27.71 -21.44 48.87
C GLU A 155 28.33 -20.84 50.15
N GLU A 156 27.78 -19.72 50.64
CA GLU A 156 28.26 -19.09 51.88
C GLU A 156 27.98 -19.98 53.09
N TYR A 157 26.81 -20.65 53.13
CA TYR A 157 26.47 -21.60 54.18
C TYR A 157 27.39 -22.82 54.17
N ALA A 158 27.71 -23.37 52.99
CA ALA A 158 28.63 -24.50 52.85
C ALA A 158 30.04 -24.15 53.33
N LYS A 159 30.51 -22.92 53.11
CA LYS A 159 31.84 -22.45 53.56
C LYS A 159 31.92 -22.20 55.05
N ALA A 160 30.83 -21.80 55.70
CA ALA A 160 30.80 -21.56 57.15
C ALA A 160 30.96 -22.84 57.98
N GLY A 161 30.81 -24.03 57.39
CA GLY A 161 30.86 -25.32 58.09
C GLY A 161 32.25 -25.93 58.30
N ASP A 162 33.34 -25.36 57.77
CA ASP A 162 34.65 -26.04 57.68
C ASP A 162 35.74 -25.49 58.66
N ASP A 163 35.51 -24.39 59.36
CA ASP A 163 36.59 -23.61 60.01
C ASP A 163 36.64 -23.59 61.56
N THR A 164 35.88 -24.42 62.31
CA THR A 164 35.93 -24.42 63.79
C THR A 164 36.29 -25.78 64.40
N ALA A 165 37.27 -25.77 65.32
CA ALA A 165 38.04 -26.93 65.76
C ALA A 165 37.72 -27.43 67.19
N ASP A 166 36.51 -27.23 67.69
CA ASP A 166 36.07 -27.78 69.00
C ASP A 166 34.74 -28.56 68.86
N ALA A 167 34.85 -29.72 68.21
CA ALA A 167 33.75 -30.55 67.71
C ALA A 167 32.71 -31.01 68.74
N ALA A 168 33.00 -30.98 70.04
CA ALA A 168 32.12 -31.57 71.06
C ALA A 168 31.20 -30.57 71.78
N ALA A 169 31.57 -29.29 71.84
CA ALA A 169 30.70 -28.23 72.37
C ALA A 169 29.83 -27.61 71.26
N GLU A 170 30.29 -27.69 70.01
CA GLU A 170 29.53 -27.25 68.85
C GLU A 170 28.39 -28.20 68.50
N GLU A 171 28.46 -29.51 68.73
CA GLU A 171 27.42 -30.44 68.25
C GLU A 171 26.04 -30.17 68.90
N GLU A 172 26.01 -29.79 70.18
CA GLU A 172 24.77 -29.49 70.89
C GLU A 172 24.24 -28.08 70.56
N GLN A 173 25.14 -27.10 70.35
CA GLN A 173 24.78 -25.75 69.92
C GLN A 173 24.35 -25.71 68.45
N LYS A 174 25.03 -26.46 67.58
CA LYS A 174 24.76 -26.65 66.15
C LYS A 174 23.45 -27.42 65.95
N ALA A 175 23.14 -28.44 66.75
CA ALA A 175 21.82 -29.08 66.68
C ALA A 175 20.66 -28.12 67.06
N SER A 176 20.87 -27.24 68.05
CA SER A 176 19.87 -26.21 68.41
C SER A 176 19.80 -25.06 67.41
N TYR A 177 20.90 -24.71 66.76
CA TYR A 177 20.98 -23.65 65.75
C TYR A 177 20.42 -24.15 64.41
N ASP A 178 20.78 -25.37 64.00
CA ASP A 178 20.31 -26.03 62.79
C ASP A 178 18.80 -26.26 62.83
N SER A 179 18.19 -26.59 63.98
CA SER A 179 16.73 -26.76 64.03
C SER A 179 15.98 -25.42 63.93
N PHE A 180 16.49 -24.37 64.57
CA PHE A 180 15.86 -23.04 64.52
C PHE A 180 16.03 -22.41 63.12
N TYR A 181 17.22 -22.52 62.54
CA TYR A 181 17.50 -22.00 61.20
C TYR A 181 16.85 -22.84 60.11
N ALA A 182 16.72 -24.17 60.25
CA ALA A 182 15.99 -24.99 59.27
C ALA A 182 14.51 -24.60 59.17
N ASP A 183 13.85 -24.34 60.31
CA ASP A 183 12.46 -23.89 60.33
C ASP A 183 12.29 -22.48 59.74
N GLU A 184 13.19 -21.55 60.06
CA GLU A 184 13.17 -20.20 59.46
C GLU A 184 13.50 -20.24 57.96
N LEU A 185 14.39 -21.15 57.54
CA LEU A 185 14.78 -21.31 56.14
C LEU A 185 13.64 -21.91 55.31
N ALA A 186 13.01 -22.99 55.80
CA ALA A 186 11.83 -23.57 55.16
C ALA A 186 10.71 -22.52 55.03
N ALA A 187 10.48 -21.71 56.06
CA ALA A 187 9.50 -20.63 56.01
C ALA A 187 9.86 -19.50 55.01
N ARG A 188 11.15 -19.23 54.78
CA ARG A 188 11.60 -18.28 53.77
C ARG A 188 11.51 -18.87 52.36
N GLU A 189 11.90 -20.13 52.18
CA GLU A 189 11.80 -20.85 50.92
C GLU A 189 10.34 -20.93 50.45
N ASP A 190 9.41 -21.25 51.36
CA ASP A 190 7.97 -21.25 51.09
C ASP A 190 7.46 -19.86 50.68
N LYS A 191 7.96 -18.79 51.31
CA LYS A 191 7.62 -17.41 50.93
C LYS A 191 8.16 -17.04 49.55
N TYR A 192 9.37 -17.46 49.21
CA TYR A 192 9.95 -17.19 47.89
C TYR A 192 9.24 -18.00 46.80
N LYS A 193 8.93 -19.27 47.03
CA LYS A 193 8.14 -20.10 46.11
C LYS A 193 6.74 -19.54 45.90
N ALA A 194 6.09 -19.04 46.96
CA ALA A 194 4.79 -18.37 46.84
C ALA A 194 4.89 -17.10 45.99
N LYS A 195 5.93 -16.29 46.19
CA LYS A 195 6.17 -15.08 45.40
C LYS A 195 6.52 -15.38 43.94
N GLU A 196 7.33 -16.41 43.69
CA GLU A 196 7.64 -16.88 42.34
C GLU A 196 6.40 -17.38 41.61
N ALA A 197 5.49 -18.06 42.31
CA ALA A 197 4.21 -18.49 41.74
C ALA A 197 3.30 -17.29 41.39
N GLU A 198 3.24 -16.27 42.25
CA GLU A 198 2.52 -15.01 41.99
C GLU A 198 3.10 -14.26 40.77
N GLU A 199 4.43 -14.14 40.69
CA GLU A 199 5.12 -13.51 39.56
C GLU A 199 4.91 -14.29 38.24
N LYS A 200 4.89 -15.63 38.30
CA LYS A 200 4.56 -16.48 37.13
C LYS A 200 3.12 -16.30 36.65
N GLU A 201 2.16 -16.16 37.57
CA GLU A 201 0.76 -15.90 37.22
C GLU A 201 0.61 -14.53 36.52
N LEU A 202 1.26 -13.50 37.06
CA LEU A 202 1.32 -12.17 36.43
C LEU A 202 1.96 -12.21 35.04
N LEU A 203 3.03 -12.99 34.87
CA LEU A 203 3.67 -13.17 33.57
C LEU A 203 2.71 -13.79 32.55
N THR A 204 1.97 -14.84 32.94
CA THR A 204 1.01 -15.49 32.05
C THR A 204 -0.16 -14.58 31.64
N ASP A 205 -0.63 -13.73 32.55
CA ASP A 205 -1.67 -12.74 32.25
C ASP A 205 -1.15 -11.66 31.28
N ALA A 206 0.07 -11.16 31.49
CA ALA A 206 0.70 -10.19 30.60
C ALA A 206 0.94 -10.77 29.19
N GLU A 207 1.34 -12.03 29.07
CA GLU A 207 1.48 -12.72 27.79
C GLU A 207 0.14 -12.85 27.05
N PHE A 208 -0.94 -13.13 27.77
CA PHE A 208 -2.29 -13.22 27.22
C PHE A 208 -2.77 -11.86 26.68
N ASP A 209 -2.58 -10.79 27.45
CA ASP A 209 -2.94 -9.43 27.04
C ASP A 209 -2.12 -8.96 25.83
N LEU A 210 -0.82 -9.28 25.78
CA LEU A 210 0.04 -9.01 24.63
C LEU A 210 -0.47 -9.74 23.38
N ALA A 211 -0.92 -10.99 23.51
CA ALA A 211 -1.50 -11.75 22.41
C ALA A 211 -2.82 -11.14 21.91
N ALA A 212 -3.69 -10.70 22.82
CA ALA A 212 -4.94 -10.02 22.49
C ALA A 212 -4.68 -8.68 21.76
N CYS A 213 -3.75 -7.87 22.28
CA CYS A 213 -3.34 -6.60 21.66
C CYS A 213 -2.79 -6.80 20.23
N LYS A 214 -1.98 -7.84 20.01
CA LYS A 214 -1.46 -8.19 18.66
C LYS A 214 -2.59 -8.53 17.68
N ILE A 215 -3.66 -9.18 18.14
CA ILE A 215 -4.83 -9.51 17.32
C ILE A 215 -5.61 -8.23 16.96
N GLU A 216 -5.83 -7.32 17.90
CA GLU A 216 -6.52 -6.05 17.64
C GLU A 216 -5.72 -5.13 16.72
N LYS A 217 -4.40 -4.99 16.93
CA LYS A 217 -3.53 -4.22 16.02
C LYS A 217 -3.54 -4.76 14.59
N LYS A 218 -3.66 -6.08 14.40
CA LYS A 218 -3.83 -6.68 13.06
C LYS A 218 -5.18 -6.29 12.45
N LYS A 219 -6.25 -6.23 13.23
CA LYS A 219 -7.59 -5.79 12.77
C LYS A 219 -7.61 -4.29 12.44
N VAL A 220 -7.02 -3.44 13.29
CA VAL A 220 -6.94 -1.98 13.07
C VAL A 220 -6.08 -1.67 11.86
N LYS A 221 -4.89 -2.28 11.72
CA LYS A 221 -4.04 -2.10 10.52
C LYS A 221 -4.71 -2.61 9.25
N ALA A 222 -5.53 -3.66 9.33
CA ALA A 222 -6.32 -4.12 8.18
C ALA A 222 -7.41 -3.11 7.82
N GLY A 223 -8.13 -2.57 8.81
CA GLY A 223 -9.18 -1.56 8.62
C GLY A 223 -8.65 -0.20 8.13
N GLU A 224 -7.55 0.29 8.69
CA GLU A 224 -6.88 1.54 8.26
C GLU A 224 -6.32 1.41 6.85
N ARG A 225 -5.65 0.30 6.52
CA ARG A 225 -5.19 0.05 5.14
C ARG A 225 -6.35 -0.07 4.17
N GLU A 226 -7.48 -0.64 4.59
CA GLU A 226 -8.68 -0.70 3.75
C GLU A 226 -9.31 0.68 3.56
N MET A 227 -9.36 1.53 4.61
CA MET A 227 -9.82 2.92 4.49
C MET A 227 -8.90 3.77 3.62
N ASP A 228 -7.59 3.68 3.80
CA ASP A 228 -6.61 4.38 2.96
C ASP A 228 -6.65 3.90 1.52
N ALA A 229 -6.80 2.59 1.30
CA ALA A 229 -7.00 2.03 -0.03
C ALA A 229 -8.31 2.56 -0.65
N LYS A 230 -9.43 2.55 0.09
CA LYS A 230 -10.72 3.09 -0.38
C LYS A 230 -10.63 4.58 -0.68
N ALA A 231 -9.97 5.38 0.17
CA ALA A 231 -9.74 6.80 -0.05
C ALA A 231 -8.87 7.05 -1.29
N HIS A 232 -7.79 6.29 -1.45
CA HIS A 232 -6.93 6.33 -2.63
C HIS A 232 -7.67 5.94 -3.91
N TYR A 233 -8.46 4.87 -3.89
CA TYR A 233 -9.28 4.45 -5.03
C TYR A 233 -10.37 5.46 -5.37
N LYS A 234 -11.03 6.06 -4.37
CA LYS A 234 -12.01 7.12 -4.56
C LYS A 234 -11.36 8.36 -5.21
N LYS A 235 -10.24 8.84 -4.68
CA LYS A 235 -9.48 9.95 -5.28
C LYS A 235 -9.10 9.66 -6.73
N ARG A 236 -8.61 8.45 -7.01
CA ARG A 236 -8.24 8.04 -8.37
C ARG A 236 -9.46 7.94 -9.30
N ALA A 237 -10.61 7.51 -8.79
CA ALA A 237 -11.87 7.49 -9.54
C ALA A 237 -12.35 8.91 -9.87
N ASP A 238 -12.28 9.84 -8.92
CA ASP A 238 -12.64 11.24 -9.11
C ASP A 238 -11.69 11.92 -10.13
N GLU A 239 -10.39 11.64 -10.06
CA GLU A 239 -9.41 12.11 -11.06
C GLU A 239 -9.70 11.55 -12.46
N MET A 240 -10.06 10.27 -12.56
CA MET A 240 -10.45 9.65 -13.84
C MET A 240 -11.75 10.25 -14.38
N ALA A 241 -12.75 10.49 -13.53
CA ALA A 241 -14.00 11.14 -13.91
C ALA A 241 -13.75 12.57 -14.42
N THR A 242 -12.89 13.33 -13.73
CA THR A 242 -12.51 14.68 -14.15
C THR A 242 -11.76 14.68 -15.48
N LYS A 243 -10.84 13.74 -15.69
CA LYS A 243 -10.14 13.57 -16.97
C LYS A 243 -11.10 13.19 -18.10
N ASN A 244 -12.06 12.32 -17.83
CA ASN A 244 -13.07 11.91 -18.80
C ASN A 244 -13.99 13.07 -19.17
N ASN A 245 -14.48 13.84 -18.19
CA ASN A 245 -15.28 15.04 -18.43
C ASN A 245 -14.51 16.08 -19.26
N ASN A 246 -13.23 16.31 -18.94
CA ASN A 246 -12.36 17.18 -19.74
C ASN A 246 -12.13 16.65 -21.16
N GLN A 247 -12.04 15.33 -21.36
CA GLN A 247 -11.96 14.74 -22.69
C GLN A 247 -13.29 14.90 -23.46
N GLN A 248 -14.43 14.68 -22.81
CA GLN A 248 -15.75 14.88 -23.42
C GLN A 248 -15.97 16.34 -23.82
N ALA A 249 -15.59 17.30 -22.98
CA ALA A 249 -15.65 18.72 -23.31
C ALA A 249 -14.80 19.06 -24.55
N LYS A 250 -13.57 18.51 -24.64
CA LYS A 250 -12.72 18.66 -25.83
C LYS A 250 -13.31 18.01 -27.08
N ILE A 251 -13.99 16.87 -26.94
CA ILE A 251 -14.67 16.22 -28.05
C ILE A 251 -15.86 17.08 -28.51
N ALA A 252 -16.64 17.64 -27.59
CA ALA A 252 -17.77 18.51 -27.91
C ALA A 252 -17.34 19.79 -28.62
N ASP A 253 -16.32 20.49 -28.10
CA ASP A 253 -15.72 21.67 -28.75
C ASP A 253 -15.21 21.33 -30.16
N ARG A 254 -14.53 20.18 -30.32
CA ARG A 254 -14.07 19.74 -31.65
C ARG A 254 -15.22 19.41 -32.60
N GLN A 255 -16.33 18.86 -32.11
CA GLN A 255 -17.53 18.60 -32.91
C GLN A 255 -18.23 19.90 -33.33
N GLU A 256 -18.24 20.92 -32.47
CA GLU A 256 -18.75 22.25 -32.80
C GLU A 256 -17.88 22.91 -33.89
N GLN A 257 -16.55 22.90 -33.73
CA GLN A 257 -15.62 23.38 -34.75
C GLN A 257 -15.76 22.66 -36.10
N LEU A 258 -16.07 21.35 -36.08
CA LEU A 258 -16.36 20.58 -37.29
C LEU A 258 -17.68 21.02 -37.94
N ARG A 259 -18.74 21.24 -37.14
CA ARG A 259 -20.03 21.76 -37.63
C ARG A 259 -19.90 23.14 -38.25
N ASP A 260 -19.13 24.04 -37.63
CA ASP A 260 -18.87 25.37 -38.18
C ASP A 260 -18.08 25.29 -39.49
N ARG A 261 -17.07 24.42 -39.55
CA ARG A 261 -16.34 24.14 -40.80
C ARG A 261 -17.25 23.60 -41.89
N GLU A 262 -18.14 22.67 -41.57
CA GLU A 262 -19.12 22.15 -42.50
C GLU A 262 -20.10 23.23 -42.97
N MET A 263 -20.57 24.09 -42.07
CA MET A 263 -21.46 25.20 -42.42
C MET A 263 -20.76 26.19 -43.37
N MET A 264 -19.54 26.60 -43.03
CA MET A 264 -18.71 27.46 -43.87
C MET A 264 -18.36 26.83 -45.23
N SER A 265 -18.19 25.50 -45.25
CA SER A 265 -17.97 24.73 -46.47
C SER A 265 -19.24 24.73 -47.33
N LYS A 266 -20.40 24.41 -46.76
CA LYS A 266 -21.71 24.43 -47.43
C LYS A 266 -22.04 25.81 -47.99
N GLU A 267 -21.76 26.89 -47.25
CA GLU A 267 -22.00 28.26 -47.71
C GLU A 267 -21.08 28.65 -48.88
N ARG A 268 -19.80 28.25 -48.82
CA ARG A 268 -18.88 28.39 -49.97
C ARG A 268 -19.37 27.59 -51.18
N TYR A 269 -19.87 26.37 -50.96
CA TYR A 269 -20.43 25.54 -52.03
C TYR A 269 -21.69 26.17 -52.64
N ARG A 270 -22.61 26.70 -51.83
CA ARG A 270 -23.80 27.39 -52.31
C ARG A 270 -23.43 28.61 -53.17
N LYS A 271 -22.53 29.47 -52.67
CA LYS A 271 -22.03 30.64 -53.42
C LYS A 271 -21.30 30.23 -54.71
N SER A 272 -20.57 29.11 -54.69
CA SER A 272 -19.91 28.58 -55.89
C SER A 272 -20.90 27.96 -56.88
N ALA A 273 -21.97 27.31 -56.42
CA ALA A 273 -22.99 26.70 -57.25
C ALA A 273 -23.89 27.77 -57.91
N GLU A 274 -24.25 28.83 -57.17
CA GLU A 274 -24.95 30.01 -57.71
C GLU A 274 -24.11 30.70 -58.81
N LYS A 275 -22.77 30.66 -58.72
CA LYS A 275 -21.87 31.16 -59.77
C LYS A 275 -21.65 30.19 -60.94
N ALA A 276 -21.83 28.89 -60.75
CA ALA A 276 -21.48 27.86 -61.72
C ALA A 276 -22.70 27.31 -62.45
N GLY A 277 -23.69 28.17 -62.73
CA GLY A 277 -24.84 27.81 -63.56
C GLY A 277 -24.40 26.98 -64.78
N THR A 278 -24.98 25.78 -64.88
CA THR A 278 -24.94 24.84 -66.00
C THR A 278 -23.62 24.10 -66.28
N ASP A 279 -23.06 23.33 -65.32
CA ASP A 279 -22.11 22.26 -65.66
C ASP A 279 -22.32 20.98 -64.86
N GLN A 280 -23.19 20.11 -65.38
CA GLN A 280 -23.56 18.80 -64.80
C GLN A 280 -22.35 17.87 -64.61
N VAL A 281 -21.35 17.99 -65.50
CA VAL A 281 -20.10 17.22 -65.48
C VAL A 281 -19.26 17.53 -64.24
N ALA A 282 -19.26 18.79 -63.77
CA ALA A 282 -18.53 19.19 -62.56
C ALA A 282 -19.15 18.62 -61.27
N LEU A 283 -20.46 18.34 -61.28
CA LEU A 283 -21.20 17.77 -60.16
C LEU A 283 -20.90 16.27 -59.99
N GLU A 284 -20.84 15.51 -61.08
CA GLU A 284 -20.46 14.08 -61.05
C GLU A 284 -19.00 13.89 -60.62
N ALA A 285 -18.08 14.70 -61.14
CA ALA A 285 -16.68 14.67 -60.73
C ALA A 285 -16.50 14.95 -59.22
N ARG A 286 -17.37 15.78 -58.63
CA ARG A 286 -17.36 16.06 -57.18
C ARG A 286 -17.93 14.91 -56.35
N ARG A 287 -19.02 14.26 -56.79
CA ARG A 287 -19.56 13.07 -56.11
C ARG A 287 -18.50 11.97 -56.04
N LYS A 288 -17.81 11.72 -57.15
CA LYS A 288 -16.75 10.72 -57.21
C LYS A 288 -15.60 11.03 -56.22
N ARG A 289 -15.22 12.31 -56.07
CA ARG A 289 -14.23 12.72 -55.06
C ARG A 289 -14.73 12.54 -53.62
N GLN A 290 -16.01 12.82 -53.36
CA GLN A 290 -16.60 12.56 -52.04
C GLN A 290 -16.61 11.08 -51.71
N ASP A 291 -16.98 10.21 -52.66
CA ASP A 291 -16.99 8.76 -52.48
C ASP A 291 -15.56 8.21 -52.24
N GLU A 292 -14.56 8.74 -52.96
CA GLU A 292 -13.16 8.41 -52.72
C GLU A 292 -12.67 8.87 -51.34
N GLU A 293 -13.16 10.01 -50.84
CA GLU A 293 -12.77 10.55 -49.54
C GLU A 293 -13.44 9.81 -48.38
N THR A 294 -14.72 9.44 -48.50
CA THR A 294 -15.40 8.56 -47.53
C THR A 294 -14.74 7.19 -47.47
N GLN A 295 -14.40 6.59 -48.61
CA GLN A 295 -13.71 5.29 -48.63
C GLN A 295 -12.30 5.37 -48.03
N LYS A 296 -11.58 6.49 -48.19
CA LYS A 296 -10.31 6.72 -47.48
C LYS A 296 -10.51 6.83 -45.97
N GLN A 297 -11.59 7.43 -45.50
CA GLN A 297 -11.90 7.52 -44.07
C GLN A 297 -12.27 6.15 -43.47
N GLU A 298 -13.05 5.34 -44.17
CA GLU A 298 -13.39 3.97 -43.75
C GLU A 298 -12.12 3.10 -43.62
N ASN A 299 -11.25 3.11 -44.64
CA ASN A 299 -9.96 2.42 -44.61
C ASN A 299 -9.06 2.89 -43.45
N LEU A 300 -9.12 4.17 -43.07
CA LEU A 300 -8.38 4.71 -41.93
C LEU A 300 -8.96 4.23 -40.59
N LEU A 301 -10.28 4.11 -40.47
CA LEU A 301 -10.94 3.58 -39.28
C LEU A 301 -10.65 2.09 -39.10
N GLU A 302 -10.70 1.30 -40.17
CA GLU A 302 -10.34 -0.12 -40.17
C GLU A 302 -8.87 -0.33 -39.74
N ARG A 303 -7.93 0.43 -40.30
CA ARG A 303 -6.51 0.39 -39.86
C ARG A 303 -6.30 0.82 -38.41
N ARG A 304 -7.21 1.60 -37.83
CA ARG A 304 -7.15 1.99 -36.41
C ARG A 304 -7.72 0.90 -35.52
N SER A 305 -8.83 0.27 -35.90
CA SER A 305 -9.41 -0.85 -35.15
C SER A 305 -8.47 -2.06 -35.15
N GLU A 306 -7.84 -2.38 -36.28
CA GLU A 306 -6.81 -3.43 -36.36
C GLU A 306 -5.62 -3.16 -35.43
N ARG A 307 -5.13 -1.92 -35.39
CA ARG A 307 -4.03 -1.52 -34.48
C ARG A 307 -4.42 -1.65 -33.01
N ALA A 308 -5.64 -1.24 -32.67
CA ALA A 308 -6.17 -1.42 -31.32
C ALA A 308 -6.26 -2.90 -30.95
N HIS A 309 -6.80 -3.74 -31.84
CA HIS A 309 -6.92 -5.19 -31.62
C HIS A 309 -5.54 -5.85 -31.40
N LYS A 310 -4.54 -5.52 -32.23
CA LYS A 310 -3.16 -5.98 -32.05
C LYS A 310 -2.55 -5.55 -30.71
N HIS A 311 -2.82 -4.32 -30.28
CA HIS A 311 -2.35 -3.83 -28.98
C HIS A 311 -2.99 -4.59 -27.80
N TYR A 312 -4.29 -4.88 -27.87
CA TYR A 312 -4.97 -5.69 -26.85
C TYR A 312 -4.45 -7.14 -26.81
N GLN A 313 -4.25 -7.77 -27.97
CA GLN A 313 -3.64 -9.10 -28.03
C GLN A 313 -2.23 -9.13 -27.41
N ALA A 314 -1.39 -8.13 -27.71
CA ALA A 314 -0.05 -8.03 -27.12
C ALA A 314 -0.10 -7.81 -25.60
N GLN A 315 -1.08 -7.07 -25.08
CA GLN A 315 -1.28 -6.93 -23.63
C GLN A 315 -1.71 -8.24 -22.97
N ALA A 316 -2.60 -9.01 -23.59
CA ALA A 316 -3.02 -10.32 -23.09
C ALA A 316 -1.83 -11.29 -23.00
N GLN A 317 -1.02 -11.38 -24.05
CA GLN A 317 0.19 -12.21 -24.05
C GLN A 317 1.20 -11.82 -22.96
N ARG A 318 1.38 -10.51 -22.70
CA ARG A 318 2.25 -10.04 -21.59
C ARG A 318 1.72 -10.45 -20.22
N LEU A 319 0.41 -10.51 -20.03
CA LEU A 319 -0.19 -10.96 -18.78
C LEU A 319 -0.03 -12.47 -18.59
N GLU A 320 -0.16 -13.25 -19.66
CA GLU A 320 0.10 -14.71 -19.63
C GLU A 320 1.56 -14.99 -19.29
N PHE A 321 2.51 -14.31 -19.95
CA PHE A 321 3.94 -14.45 -19.64
C PHE A 321 4.27 -14.13 -18.17
N LYS A 322 3.65 -13.08 -17.61
CA LYS A 322 3.83 -12.74 -16.18
C LYS A 322 3.28 -13.81 -15.24
N LYS A 323 2.18 -14.48 -15.60
CA LYS A 323 1.64 -15.59 -14.80
C LYS A 323 2.57 -16.79 -14.84
N GLU A 324 3.12 -17.13 -16.00
CA GLU A 324 4.10 -18.20 -16.15
C GLU A 324 5.40 -17.91 -15.38
N ASP A 325 5.92 -16.70 -15.45
CA ASP A 325 7.11 -16.29 -14.69
C ASP A 325 6.89 -16.37 -13.16
N GLN A 326 5.69 -15.96 -12.71
CA GLN A 326 5.32 -16.08 -11.30
C GLN A 326 5.22 -17.55 -10.86
N ALA A 327 4.57 -18.41 -11.66
CA ALA A 327 4.48 -19.84 -11.38
C ALA A 327 5.87 -20.49 -11.26
N LYS A 328 6.79 -20.17 -12.17
CA LYS A 328 8.19 -20.66 -12.11
C LYS A 328 8.93 -20.20 -10.85
N LYS A 329 8.70 -18.96 -10.40
CA LYS A 329 9.29 -18.44 -9.15
C LYS A 329 8.74 -19.16 -7.92
N ASP A 330 7.45 -19.47 -7.93
CA ASP A 330 6.80 -20.18 -6.83
C ASP A 330 7.26 -21.65 -6.78
N ASP A 331 7.41 -22.32 -7.93
CA ASP A 331 8.04 -23.65 -8.04
C ASP A 331 9.48 -23.64 -7.48
N TYR A 332 10.30 -22.67 -7.87
CA TYR A 332 11.67 -22.54 -7.37
C TYR A 332 11.73 -22.36 -5.84
N ARG A 333 10.79 -21.59 -5.27
CA ARG A 333 10.69 -21.39 -3.82
C ARG A 333 10.32 -22.68 -3.10
N MET A 334 9.43 -23.50 -3.67
CA MET A 334 9.06 -24.79 -3.09
C MET A 334 10.23 -25.77 -3.10
N VAL A 335 10.96 -25.88 -4.22
CA VAL A 335 12.14 -26.75 -4.31
C VAL A 335 13.21 -26.34 -3.30
N ASN A 336 13.51 -25.04 -3.20
CA ASN A 336 14.52 -24.55 -2.26
C ASN A 336 14.09 -24.75 -0.80
N ALA A 337 12.80 -24.60 -0.48
CA ALA A 337 12.25 -24.91 0.85
C ALA A 337 12.40 -26.39 1.22
N GLU A 338 12.18 -27.30 0.27
CA GLU A 338 12.41 -28.73 0.50
C GLU A 338 13.89 -29.07 0.69
N GLU A 339 14.78 -28.47 -0.10
CA GLU A 339 16.23 -28.66 0.05
C GLU A 339 16.75 -28.11 1.39
N THR A 340 16.28 -26.93 1.81
CA THR A 340 16.63 -26.39 3.14
C THR A 340 16.09 -27.23 4.28
N ALA A 341 14.87 -27.79 4.16
CA ALA A 341 14.33 -28.71 5.16
C ALA A 341 15.14 -30.01 5.25
N LYS A 342 15.56 -30.59 4.11
CA LYS A 342 16.45 -31.77 4.08
C LYS A 342 17.80 -31.47 4.72
N PHE A 343 18.41 -30.32 4.41
CA PHE A 343 19.69 -29.90 4.97
C PHE A 343 19.61 -29.69 6.49
N GLN A 344 18.55 -29.03 6.98
CA GLN A 344 18.33 -28.88 8.41
C GLN A 344 18.14 -30.24 9.10
N SER A 345 17.36 -31.14 8.51
CA SER A 345 17.20 -32.50 9.04
C SER A 345 18.53 -33.25 9.14
N GLN A 346 19.41 -33.13 8.14
CA GLN A 346 20.74 -33.76 8.16
C GLN A 346 21.61 -33.18 9.29
N LEU A 347 21.64 -31.85 9.44
CA LEU A 347 22.36 -31.18 10.52
C LEU A 347 21.89 -31.63 11.91
N TYR A 348 20.58 -31.78 12.12
CA TYR A 348 20.04 -32.28 13.39
C TYR A 348 20.45 -33.73 13.64
N THR A 349 20.44 -34.60 12.62
CA THR A 349 20.88 -35.99 12.77
C THR A 349 22.37 -36.12 13.05
N GLU A 350 23.22 -35.31 12.40
CA GLU A 350 24.66 -35.30 12.65
C GLU A 350 24.96 -34.82 14.08
N LYS A 351 24.34 -33.72 14.50
CA LYS A 351 24.51 -33.17 15.85
C LYS A 351 24.05 -34.15 16.94
N ALA A 352 22.91 -34.80 16.74
CA ALA A 352 22.41 -35.82 17.67
C ALA A 352 23.36 -37.03 17.74
N SER A 353 23.96 -37.45 16.62
CA SER A 353 24.94 -38.54 16.60
C SER A 353 26.25 -38.18 17.29
N GLU A 354 26.68 -36.91 17.20
CA GLU A 354 27.89 -36.40 17.82
C GLU A 354 27.72 -36.22 19.35
N GLU A 355 26.53 -35.81 19.79
CA GLU A 355 26.16 -35.75 21.21
C GLU A 355 26.04 -37.17 21.80
N ALA A 356 25.43 -38.11 21.08
CA ALA A 356 25.32 -39.51 21.51
C ALA A 356 26.69 -40.21 21.62
N SER A 357 27.70 -39.84 20.82
CA SER A 357 29.03 -40.44 20.92
C SER A 357 29.86 -39.93 22.09
N LYS A 358 29.50 -38.78 22.69
CA LYS A 358 30.26 -38.15 23.78
C LYS A 358 29.90 -38.71 25.16
N ASP A 359 28.79 -39.43 25.28
CA ASP A 359 28.26 -39.87 26.57
C ASP A 359 27.98 -41.38 26.56
N ALA A 360 29.03 -42.17 26.75
CA ALA A 360 29.01 -43.65 26.67
C ALA A 360 28.19 -44.34 27.79
N GLY A 361 27.47 -43.58 28.63
CA GLY A 361 26.60 -44.06 29.70
C GLY A 361 25.12 -43.83 29.47
N VAL A 362 24.71 -43.31 28.31
CA VAL A 362 23.30 -43.01 28.03
C VAL A 362 22.52 -44.30 27.81
N THR A 363 21.68 -44.62 28.78
CA THR A 363 20.82 -45.81 28.84
C THR A 363 19.87 -45.90 27.64
N ASP A 364 19.53 -47.11 27.18
CA ASP A 364 18.57 -47.42 26.10
C ASP A 364 17.27 -46.59 26.14
N ARG A 365 16.86 -46.14 27.34
CA ARG A 365 15.66 -45.33 27.56
C ARG A 365 15.71 -43.92 26.97
N ALA A 366 16.89 -43.28 26.92
CA ALA A 366 17.02 -41.97 26.30
C ALA A 366 16.91 -42.06 24.76
N LEU A 367 17.38 -43.17 24.18
CA LEU A 367 17.21 -43.46 22.75
C LEU A 367 15.73 -43.66 22.41
N GLU A 368 14.98 -44.35 23.28
CA GLU A 368 13.54 -44.58 23.11
C GLU A 368 12.73 -43.27 23.20
N ILE A 369 13.06 -42.39 24.17
CA ILE A 369 12.45 -41.06 24.28
C ILE A 369 12.74 -40.20 23.04
N ALA A 370 13.99 -40.18 22.56
CA ALA A 370 14.36 -39.46 21.35
C ALA A 370 13.59 -39.99 20.12
N GLN A 371 13.43 -41.31 19.99
CA GLN A 371 12.65 -41.90 18.91
C GLN A 371 11.17 -41.50 18.98
N GLU A 372 10.55 -41.51 20.17
CA GLU A 372 9.16 -41.08 20.35
C GLU A 372 8.97 -39.59 20.00
N GLU A 373 9.89 -38.72 20.42
CA GLU A 373 9.85 -37.30 20.09
C GLU A 373 10.00 -37.07 18.58
N THR A 374 10.88 -37.84 17.92
CA THR A 374 11.05 -37.77 16.46
C THR A 374 9.78 -38.18 15.72
N ILE A 375 9.09 -39.23 16.19
CA ILE A 375 7.81 -39.67 15.63
C ILE A 375 6.71 -38.61 15.85
N LYS A 376 6.61 -38.04 17.06
CA LYS A 376 5.66 -36.96 17.38
C LYS A 376 5.92 -35.72 16.51
N ALA A 377 7.17 -35.34 16.31
CA ALA A 377 7.56 -34.24 15.43
C ALA A 377 7.17 -34.54 13.96
N GLY A 378 7.34 -35.78 13.50
CA GLY A 378 6.91 -36.24 12.18
C GLY A 378 5.40 -36.08 11.96
N PHE A 379 4.57 -36.52 12.91
CA PHE A 379 3.12 -36.35 12.85
C PHE A 379 2.69 -34.87 12.87
N ALA A 380 3.33 -34.05 13.71
CA ALA A 380 3.06 -32.61 13.76
C ALA A 380 3.43 -31.91 12.44
N ALA A 381 4.51 -32.31 11.79
CA ALA A 381 4.90 -31.80 10.48
C ALA A 381 3.92 -32.23 9.37
N GLU A 382 3.47 -33.48 9.39
CA GLU A 382 2.47 -33.98 8.43
C GLU A 382 1.12 -33.26 8.58
N GLN A 383 0.68 -33.00 9.81
CA GLN A 383 -0.54 -32.25 10.07
C GLN A 383 -0.43 -30.81 9.55
N LYS A 384 0.68 -30.12 9.82
CA LYS A 384 0.94 -28.77 9.26
C LYS A 384 0.92 -28.76 7.74
N ARG A 385 1.45 -29.80 7.09
CA ARG A 385 1.39 -29.96 5.63
C ARG A 385 -0.06 -30.09 5.13
N LYS A 386 -0.87 -30.93 5.78
CA LYS A 386 -2.30 -31.09 5.44
C LYS A 386 -3.09 -29.79 5.63
N ASP A 387 -2.83 -29.07 6.71
CA ASP A 387 -3.47 -27.77 6.98
C ASP A 387 -3.08 -26.73 5.92
N TYR A 388 -1.82 -26.73 5.49
CA TYR A 388 -1.34 -25.88 4.40
C TYR A 388 -1.98 -26.23 3.05
N GLU A 389 -2.05 -27.52 2.70
CA GLU A 389 -2.72 -27.99 1.48
C GLU A 389 -4.22 -27.61 1.47
N GLN A 390 -4.91 -27.75 2.60
CA GLN A 390 -6.30 -27.31 2.74
C GLN A 390 -6.45 -25.79 2.59
N ALA A 391 -5.53 -25.00 3.17
CA ALA A 391 -5.53 -23.55 3.01
C ALA A 391 -5.29 -23.12 1.55
N GLN A 392 -4.41 -23.82 0.82
CA GLN A 392 -4.22 -23.59 -0.62
C GLN A 392 -5.50 -23.89 -1.41
N ILE A 393 -6.13 -25.04 -1.20
CA ILE A 393 -7.40 -25.41 -1.86
C ILE A 393 -8.49 -24.37 -1.58
N ALA A 394 -8.62 -23.91 -0.33
CA ALA A 394 -9.59 -22.88 0.04
C ALA A 394 -9.31 -21.54 -0.70
N THR A 395 -8.03 -21.17 -0.84
CA THR A 395 -7.62 -19.97 -1.56
C THR A 395 -7.92 -20.08 -3.06
N GLU A 396 -7.64 -21.22 -3.68
CA GLU A 396 -7.98 -21.48 -5.09
C GLU A 396 -9.49 -21.43 -5.34
N GLN A 397 -10.29 -22.02 -4.44
CA GLN A 397 -11.75 -21.94 -4.52
C GLN A 397 -12.27 -20.50 -4.40
N GLN A 398 -11.69 -19.69 -3.51
CA GLN A 398 -12.02 -18.26 -3.42
C GLN A 398 -11.64 -17.50 -4.69
N GLN A 399 -10.47 -17.76 -5.25
CA GLN A 399 -10.03 -17.15 -6.51
C GLN A 399 -10.96 -17.54 -7.68
N LYS A 400 -11.37 -18.80 -7.76
CA LYS A 400 -12.32 -19.28 -8.77
C LYS A 400 -13.67 -18.58 -8.65
N LYS A 401 -14.24 -18.50 -7.44
CA LYS A 401 -15.49 -17.75 -7.19
C LYS A 401 -15.37 -16.27 -7.57
N ALA A 402 -14.24 -15.64 -7.26
CA ALA A 402 -13.98 -14.25 -7.63
C ALA A 402 -13.85 -14.06 -9.15
N GLN A 403 -13.28 -15.02 -9.88
CA GLN A 403 -13.21 -15.00 -11.34
C GLN A 403 -14.60 -15.19 -11.97
N GLU A 404 -15.40 -16.14 -11.48
CA GLU A 404 -16.79 -16.36 -11.92
C GLU A 404 -17.65 -15.11 -11.71
N ALA A 405 -17.51 -14.43 -10.56
CA ALA A 405 -18.20 -13.16 -10.31
C ALA A 405 -17.78 -12.05 -11.29
N LYS A 406 -16.49 -11.95 -11.61
CA LYS A 406 -15.99 -10.99 -12.62
C LYS A 406 -16.54 -11.30 -14.01
N GLN A 407 -16.58 -12.56 -14.40
CA GLN A 407 -17.14 -12.98 -15.70
C GLN A 407 -18.63 -12.68 -15.78
N LYS A 408 -19.38 -12.93 -14.70
CA LYS A 408 -20.81 -12.60 -14.63
C LYS A 408 -21.06 -11.09 -14.76
N ASN A 409 -20.31 -10.27 -14.03
CA ASN A 409 -20.42 -8.81 -14.12
C ASN A 409 -20.07 -8.28 -15.52
N ALA A 410 -19.04 -8.84 -16.16
CA ALA A 410 -18.67 -8.49 -17.53
C ALA A 410 -19.76 -8.89 -18.56
N ALA A 411 -20.39 -10.06 -18.37
CA ALA A 411 -21.51 -10.49 -19.20
C ALA A 411 -22.73 -9.56 -19.05
N GLU A 412 -23.07 -9.16 -17.82
CA GLU A 412 -24.15 -8.21 -17.54
C GLU A 412 -23.87 -6.81 -18.14
N GLU A 413 -22.61 -6.36 -18.11
CA GLU A 413 -22.21 -5.09 -18.72
C GLU A 413 -22.30 -5.13 -20.26
N ASN A 414 -21.85 -6.22 -20.88
CA ASN A 414 -22.00 -6.43 -22.33
C ASN A 414 -23.48 -6.46 -22.74
N GLN A 415 -24.34 -7.14 -21.97
CA GLN A 415 -25.78 -7.16 -22.23
C GLN A 415 -26.40 -5.75 -22.18
N LYS A 416 -25.95 -4.89 -21.24
CA LYS A 416 -26.39 -3.49 -21.19
C LYS A 416 -25.92 -2.67 -22.39
N ILE A 417 -24.72 -2.94 -22.90
CA ILE A 417 -24.19 -2.29 -24.11
C ILE A 417 -25.04 -2.68 -25.32
N ASP A 418 -25.36 -3.97 -25.47
CA ASP A 418 -26.19 -4.46 -26.57
C ASP A 418 -27.60 -3.88 -26.54
N LEU A 419 -28.23 -3.81 -25.37
CA LEU A 419 -29.54 -3.16 -25.19
C LEU A 419 -29.49 -1.68 -25.59
N LYS A 420 -28.47 -0.93 -25.16
CA LYS A 420 -28.29 0.47 -25.57
C LYS A 420 -28.06 0.63 -27.07
N ALA A 421 -27.31 -0.28 -27.68
CA ALA A 421 -27.10 -0.28 -29.13
C ALA A 421 -28.40 -0.56 -29.89
N GLN A 422 -29.25 -1.44 -29.37
CA GLN A 422 -30.58 -1.70 -29.92
C GLN A 422 -31.51 -0.48 -29.80
N GLU A 423 -31.58 0.15 -28.62
CA GLU A 423 -32.35 1.39 -28.42
C GLU A 423 -31.90 2.51 -29.38
N GLN A 424 -30.59 2.63 -29.63
CA GLN A 424 -30.08 3.61 -30.59
C GLN A 424 -30.50 3.27 -32.03
N LYS A 425 -30.45 2.00 -32.44
CA LYS A 425 -30.92 1.56 -33.76
C LYS A 425 -32.41 1.88 -33.95
N GLU A 426 -33.23 1.64 -32.94
CA GLU A 426 -34.66 1.97 -32.98
C GLU A 426 -34.91 3.48 -33.10
N LYS A 427 -34.15 4.30 -32.35
CA LYS A 427 -34.20 5.77 -32.48
C LYS A 427 -33.80 6.24 -33.87
N TYR A 428 -32.72 5.70 -34.45
CA TYR A 428 -32.28 6.04 -35.80
C TYR A 428 -33.33 5.65 -36.85
N SER A 429 -33.91 4.44 -36.74
CA SER A 429 -34.98 3.99 -37.63
C SER A 429 -36.22 4.89 -37.55
N ALA A 430 -36.62 5.31 -36.34
CA ALA A 430 -37.73 6.24 -36.16
C ALA A 430 -37.43 7.62 -36.77
N THR A 431 -36.22 8.15 -36.59
CA THR A 431 -35.83 9.42 -37.23
C THR A 431 -35.79 9.33 -38.75
N GLU A 432 -35.37 8.19 -39.31
CA GLU A 432 -35.37 7.97 -40.76
C GLU A 432 -36.80 7.91 -41.31
N GLN A 433 -37.72 7.25 -40.60
CA GLN A 433 -39.14 7.23 -40.95
C GLN A 433 -39.77 8.62 -40.90
N ASN A 434 -39.49 9.40 -39.86
CA ASN A 434 -39.98 10.78 -39.74
C ASN A 434 -39.43 11.67 -40.87
N SER A 435 -38.14 11.56 -41.19
CA SER A 435 -37.55 12.29 -42.33
C SER A 435 -38.18 11.92 -43.67
N LYS A 436 -38.58 10.66 -43.88
CA LYS A 436 -39.31 10.23 -45.08
C LYS A 436 -40.72 10.81 -45.13
N LEU A 437 -41.41 10.89 -43.98
CA LEU A 437 -42.73 11.52 -43.89
C LEU A 437 -42.66 13.03 -44.16
N ASP A 438 -41.65 13.72 -43.62
CA ASP A 438 -41.44 15.16 -43.86
C ASP A 438 -41.15 15.45 -45.34
N LEU A 439 -40.30 14.64 -45.99
CA LEU A 439 -40.04 14.75 -47.42
C LEU A 439 -41.32 14.54 -48.25
N LYS A 440 -42.14 13.54 -47.90
CA LYS A 440 -43.42 13.30 -48.57
C LYS A 440 -44.40 14.46 -48.38
N ALA A 441 -44.47 15.04 -47.18
CA ALA A 441 -45.29 16.21 -46.90
C ALA A 441 -44.83 17.44 -47.70
N GLN A 442 -43.52 17.65 -47.84
CA GLN A 442 -42.97 18.69 -48.70
C GLN A 442 -43.31 18.48 -50.17
N GLU A 443 -43.22 17.25 -50.68
CA GLU A 443 -43.62 16.92 -52.05
C GLU A 443 -45.11 17.18 -52.30
N GLU A 444 -45.98 16.84 -51.34
CA GLU A 444 -47.42 17.12 -51.43
C GLU A 444 -47.72 18.62 -51.39
N MET A 445 -46.99 19.39 -50.55
CA MET A 445 -47.10 20.85 -50.49
C MET A 445 -46.62 21.53 -51.78
N GLN A 446 -45.56 21.01 -52.42
CA GLN A 446 -45.12 21.50 -53.73
C GLN A 446 -46.11 21.17 -54.85
N LYS A 447 -46.76 19.99 -54.78
CA LYS A 447 -47.82 19.62 -55.73
C LYS A 447 -49.05 20.52 -55.59
N SER A 448 -49.47 20.83 -54.36
CA SER A 448 -50.62 21.72 -54.14
C SER A 448 -50.31 23.16 -54.59
N SER A 449 -49.11 23.69 -54.30
CA SER A 449 -48.72 25.02 -54.77
C SER A 449 -48.66 25.11 -56.30
N ALA A 450 -48.17 24.06 -56.97
CA ALA A 450 -48.17 24.00 -58.44
C ALA A 450 -49.59 23.93 -59.03
N VAL A 451 -50.55 23.31 -58.34
CA VAL A 451 -51.97 23.30 -58.74
C VAL A 451 -52.59 24.68 -58.56
N GLU A 452 -52.34 25.36 -57.44
CA GLU A 452 -52.81 26.73 -57.21
C GLU A 452 -52.24 27.71 -58.24
N GLU A 453 -50.96 27.59 -58.59
CA GLU A 453 -50.32 28.43 -59.60
C GLU A 453 -50.93 28.21 -61.00
N LYS A 454 -51.21 26.96 -61.37
CA LYS A 454 -51.95 26.63 -62.60
C LYS A 454 -53.38 27.19 -62.60
N GLN A 455 -54.07 27.16 -61.45
CA GLN A 455 -55.41 27.74 -61.33
C GLN A 455 -55.37 29.27 -61.50
N LYS A 456 -54.39 29.96 -60.87
CA LYS A 456 -54.19 31.40 -61.02
C LYS A 456 -53.87 31.80 -62.46
N LEU A 457 -53.03 31.02 -63.16
CA LEU A 457 -52.73 31.24 -64.58
C LEU A 457 -54.00 31.08 -65.43
N SER A 458 -54.82 30.05 -65.17
CA SER A 458 -56.08 29.86 -65.90
C SER A 458 -57.09 30.98 -65.66
N ALA A 459 -57.17 31.53 -64.44
CA ALA A 459 -58.01 32.67 -64.11
C ALA A 459 -57.52 33.95 -64.83
N SER A 460 -56.20 34.20 -64.83
CA SER A 460 -55.60 35.31 -65.57
C SER A 460 -55.85 35.22 -67.08
N GLU A 461 -55.81 34.02 -67.66
CA GLU A 461 -56.13 33.79 -69.07
C GLU A 461 -57.62 34.05 -69.37
N GLN A 462 -58.52 33.68 -68.45
CA GLN A 462 -59.94 33.98 -68.55
C GLN A 462 -60.23 35.49 -68.46
N ASP A 463 -59.58 36.20 -67.54
CA ASP A 463 -59.70 37.65 -67.41
C ASP A 463 -59.17 38.38 -68.66
N ALA A 464 -58.06 37.90 -69.23
CA ALA A 464 -57.51 38.43 -70.48
C ALA A 464 -58.49 38.24 -71.66
N LYS A 465 -59.08 37.04 -71.80
CA LYS A 465 -60.12 36.77 -72.81
C LYS A 465 -61.35 37.66 -72.62
N TYR A 466 -61.78 37.88 -71.38
CA TYR A 466 -62.93 38.73 -71.08
C TYR A 466 -62.65 40.21 -71.43
N ALA A 467 -61.43 40.68 -71.18
CA ALA A 467 -60.99 42.03 -71.56
C ALA A 467 -60.93 42.24 -73.08
N GLU A 468 -60.48 41.24 -73.85
CA GLU A 468 -60.52 41.29 -75.32
C GLU A 468 -61.95 41.33 -75.86
N LEU A 469 -62.83 40.46 -75.36
CA LEU A 469 -64.25 40.44 -75.72
C LEU A 469 -64.93 41.78 -75.43
N LYS A 470 -64.62 42.41 -74.29
CA LYS A 470 -65.13 43.73 -73.94
C LYS A 470 -64.64 44.80 -74.90
N LYS A 471 -63.36 44.82 -75.24
CA LYS A 471 -62.80 45.75 -76.25
C LYS A 471 -63.46 45.56 -77.61
N GLU A 472 -63.69 44.32 -78.03
CA GLU A 472 -64.37 44.02 -79.29
C GLU A 472 -65.82 44.53 -79.29
N GLN A 473 -66.55 44.35 -78.18
CA GLN A 473 -67.90 44.89 -78.03
C GLN A 473 -67.94 46.42 -78.03
N GLU A 474 -67.02 47.08 -77.33
CA GLU A 474 -66.89 48.54 -77.34
C GLU A 474 -66.58 49.06 -78.76
N THR A 475 -65.70 48.37 -79.48
CA THR A 475 -65.35 48.72 -80.88
C THR A 475 -66.57 48.57 -81.80
N LYS A 476 -67.33 47.47 -81.66
CA LYS A 476 -68.58 47.25 -82.40
C LYS A 476 -69.63 48.30 -82.08
N TYR A 477 -69.74 48.72 -80.81
CA TYR A 477 -70.66 49.78 -80.40
C TYR A 477 -70.29 51.13 -81.02
N VAL A 478 -69.01 51.52 -80.97
CA VAL A 478 -68.52 52.76 -81.60
C VAL A 478 -68.73 52.74 -83.11
N GLN A 479 -68.47 51.61 -83.78
CA GLN A 479 -68.74 51.45 -85.21
C GLN A 479 -70.23 51.56 -85.55
N ALA A 480 -71.11 50.97 -84.72
CA ALA A 480 -72.55 51.08 -84.89
C ALA A 480 -73.06 52.52 -84.67
N GLU A 481 -72.51 53.23 -83.69
CA GLU A 481 -72.83 54.64 -83.43
C GLU A 481 -72.35 55.54 -84.59
N GLN A 482 -71.16 55.31 -85.12
CA GLN A 482 -70.64 56.01 -86.31
C GLN A 482 -71.50 55.73 -87.55
N ALA A 483 -71.92 54.48 -87.75
CA ALA A 483 -72.81 54.12 -88.85
C ALA A 483 -74.21 54.75 -88.72
N GLN A 484 -74.74 54.88 -87.49
CA GLN A 484 -75.99 55.62 -87.25
C GLN A 484 -75.84 57.11 -87.55
N LYS A 485 -74.73 57.74 -87.13
CA LYS A 485 -74.44 59.15 -87.43
C LYS A 485 -74.25 59.42 -88.92
N ALA A 486 -73.78 58.44 -89.69
CA ALA A 486 -73.62 58.57 -91.14
C ALA A 486 -74.95 58.41 -91.93
N ASN A 487 -75.98 57.83 -91.32
CA ASN A 487 -77.31 57.67 -91.92
C ASN A 487 -78.29 58.81 -91.57
N TYR A 488 -77.94 59.66 -90.60
CA TYR A 488 -78.64 60.90 -90.25
C TYR A 488 -78.01 62.07 -91.02
#